data_AF-A0A3D1JDG4-F1
#
_entry.id   AF-A0A3D1JDG4-F1
#
_cell.length_a   1.000
_cell.length_b   1.000
_cell.length_c   1.000
_cell.angle_alpha   90.00
_cell.angle_beta   90.00
_cell.angle_gamma   90.00
#
_symmetry.space_group_name_H-M   'P 1'
#
loop_
_entity.id
_entity.type
_entity.pdbx_description
1 polymer ?
#
loop_
_entity_poly.entity_id
_entity_poly.type
_entity_poly.pdbx_seq_one_letter_code
_entity_poly.pdbx_strand_id
1 'polypeptide(L)'
;MQAVTWQGNQKMEVRRVDDPIIQEPTDAIIRITATAICGSDLHLYHHGGPVLEDGYVVGHEPMGIVEEVGSQVRNLKKGDRVVIPFNIGCGHCHFCQHEMESQCDNSSTESLYGGLFGFGKLNGNHWGGQAEFLRVPFADFTSFIVPESSIPDEKVLFLSDILPTAYWSRSEE
;
A
#
# COMPACT_ATOMS: atom_id res chain seq x y z
N MET A 1 -1.76 -15.97 5.62
CA MET A 1 -1.24 -14.98 6.58
C MET A 1 -2.35 -14.48 7.48
N GLN A 2 -2.01 -13.94 8.64
CA GLN A 2 -2.92 -13.14 9.47
C GLN A 2 -3.05 -11.74 8.87
N ALA A 3 -4.27 -11.21 8.81
CA ALA A 3 -4.56 -9.87 8.31
C ALA A 3 -5.77 -9.27 9.02
N VAL A 4 -5.80 -7.94 9.17
CA VAL A 4 -6.98 -7.19 9.60
C VAL A 4 -7.95 -7.15 8.43
N THR A 5 -9.15 -7.67 8.65
CA THR A 5 -10.18 -7.80 7.63
C THR A 5 -11.47 -7.10 8.03
N TRP A 6 -12.15 -6.50 7.06
CA TRP A 6 -13.46 -5.86 7.25
C TRP A 6 -14.58 -6.90 7.24
N GLN A 7 -15.52 -6.79 8.19
CA GLN A 7 -16.57 -7.79 8.48
C GLN A 7 -17.97 -7.16 8.54
N GLY A 8 -18.13 -6.00 7.92
CA GLY A 8 -19.28 -5.11 8.14
C GLY A 8 -18.87 -3.81 8.81
N ASN A 9 -19.75 -2.81 8.71
CA ASN A 9 -19.56 -1.54 9.38
C ASN A 9 -19.37 -1.76 10.89
N GLN A 10 -18.36 -1.09 11.43
CA GLN A 10 -17.94 -1.14 12.82
C GLN A 10 -17.50 -2.54 13.27
N LYS A 11 -17.04 -3.38 12.33
CA LYS A 11 -16.57 -4.72 12.62
C LYS A 11 -15.34 -5.03 11.77
N MET A 12 -14.19 -5.09 12.41
CA MET A 12 -12.93 -5.55 11.83
C MET A 12 -12.35 -6.66 12.71
N GLU A 13 -11.78 -7.69 12.08
CA GLU A 13 -11.24 -8.85 12.78
C GLU A 13 -9.91 -9.25 12.15
N VAL A 14 -8.97 -9.72 12.98
CA VAL A 14 -7.79 -10.41 12.47
C VAL A 14 -8.21 -11.82 12.05
N ARG A 15 -8.11 -12.12 10.76
CA ARG A 15 -8.43 -13.43 10.20
C ARG A 15 -7.25 -13.98 9.41
N ARG A 16 -7.25 -15.32 9.26
CA ARG A 16 -6.35 -15.99 8.34
C ARG A 16 -6.91 -15.83 6.92
N VAL A 17 -6.10 -15.28 6.03
CA VAL A 17 -6.33 -15.19 4.58
C VAL A 17 -5.20 -15.91 3.84
N ASP A 18 -5.36 -16.14 2.55
CA ASP A 18 -4.28 -16.69 1.72
C ASP A 18 -3.10 -15.73 1.64
N ASP A 19 -1.89 -16.28 1.57
CA ASP A 19 -0.70 -15.47 1.34
C ASP A 19 -0.77 -14.84 -0.06
N PRO A 20 -0.37 -13.56 -0.22
CA PRO A 20 -0.30 -12.95 -1.53
C PRO A 20 0.75 -13.64 -2.38
N ILE A 21 0.48 -13.75 -3.67
CA ILE A 21 1.40 -14.28 -4.67
C ILE A 21 1.73 -13.19 -5.69
N ILE A 22 2.86 -13.33 -6.37
CA ILE A 22 3.17 -12.52 -7.56
C ILE A 22 2.10 -12.79 -8.62
N GLN A 23 1.38 -11.74 -9.04
CA GLN A 23 0.36 -11.82 -10.08
C GLN A 23 0.91 -11.30 -11.41
N GLU A 24 1.71 -10.24 -11.36
CA GLU A 24 2.37 -9.64 -12.51
C GLU A 24 3.91 -9.68 -12.36
N PRO A 25 4.66 -9.76 -13.47
CA PRO A 25 6.13 -9.78 -13.43
C PRO A 25 6.77 -8.57 -12.73
N THR A 26 6.04 -7.46 -12.57
CA THR A 26 6.49 -6.23 -11.92
C THR A 26 6.11 -6.13 -10.45
N ASP A 27 5.44 -7.14 -9.89
CA ASP A 27 5.05 -7.16 -8.48
C ASP A 27 6.22 -7.48 -7.55
N ALA A 28 6.09 -7.13 -6.27
CA ALA A 28 6.89 -7.68 -5.18
C ALA A 28 5.98 -8.14 -4.03
N ILE A 29 6.43 -9.13 -3.25
CA ILE A 29 5.85 -9.47 -1.97
C ILE A 29 6.71 -8.89 -0.86
N ILE A 30 6.10 -8.09 -0.01
CA ILE A 30 6.74 -7.46 1.14
C ILE A 30 6.26 -8.16 2.41
N ARG A 31 7.18 -8.68 3.21
CA ARG A 31 6.89 -9.10 4.58
C ARG A 31 6.84 -7.87 5.47
N ILE A 32 5.65 -7.56 5.97
CA ILE A 32 5.42 -6.37 6.77
C ILE A 32 6.11 -6.52 8.12
N THR A 33 6.82 -5.48 8.53
CA THR A 33 7.48 -5.41 9.85
C THR A 33 6.82 -4.37 10.74
N ALA A 34 6.28 -3.30 10.16
CA ALA A 34 5.46 -2.32 10.85
C ALA A 34 4.39 -1.76 9.90
N THR A 35 3.23 -1.46 10.46
CA THR A 35 2.09 -0.86 9.75
C THR A 35 1.24 -0.08 10.75
N ALA A 36 0.62 1.02 10.30
CA ALA A 36 -0.18 1.88 11.16
C ALA A 36 -1.68 1.83 10.82
N ILE A 37 -2.46 2.49 11.68
CA ILE A 37 -3.88 2.75 11.49
C ILE A 37 -4.02 4.24 11.23
N CYS A 38 -4.52 4.59 10.05
CA CYS A 38 -4.73 5.97 9.66
C CYS A 38 -6.12 6.44 10.09
N GLY A 39 -6.32 7.75 10.23
CA GLY A 39 -7.65 8.33 10.44
C GLY A 39 -8.61 8.01 9.30
N SER A 40 -8.11 7.83 8.08
CA SER A 40 -8.90 7.47 6.90
C SER A 40 -9.46 6.05 6.97
N ASP A 41 -8.81 5.12 7.67
CA ASP A 41 -9.33 3.76 7.93
C ASP A 41 -10.64 3.81 8.73
N LEU A 42 -10.86 4.85 9.55
CA LEU A 42 -12.12 5.01 10.28
C LEU A 42 -13.30 5.30 9.35
N HIS A 43 -13.08 5.92 8.19
CA HIS A 43 -14.14 6.06 7.19
C HIS A 43 -14.56 4.71 6.62
N LEU A 44 -13.61 3.80 6.41
CA LEU A 44 -13.89 2.41 6.01
C LEU A 44 -14.57 1.63 7.14
N TYR A 45 -14.14 1.82 8.38
CA TYR A 45 -14.75 1.21 9.55
C TYR A 45 -16.22 1.61 9.70
N HIS A 46 -16.57 2.90 9.58
CA HIS A 46 -17.95 3.36 9.77
C HIS A 46 -18.82 3.23 8.52
N HIS A 47 -18.24 3.39 7.33
CA HIS A 47 -18.99 3.60 6.08
C HIS A 47 -18.44 2.78 4.90
N GLY A 48 -17.66 1.73 5.15
CA GLY A 48 -17.01 0.92 4.11
C GLY A 48 -17.96 0.05 3.27
N GLY A 49 -19.18 -0.22 3.73
CA GLY A 49 -20.12 -1.13 3.04
C GLY A 49 -20.36 -0.90 1.53
N PRO A 50 -20.34 0.33 1.00
CA PRO A 50 -20.44 0.57 -0.44
C PRO A 50 -19.20 0.14 -1.24
N VAL A 51 -18.02 0.09 -0.63
CA VAL A 51 -16.71 -0.08 -1.31
C VAL A 51 -15.95 -1.34 -0.92
N LEU A 52 -16.23 -1.90 0.26
CA LEU A 52 -15.56 -3.09 0.81
C LEU A 52 -16.46 -4.32 0.73
N GLU A 53 -15.84 -5.47 0.49
CA GLU A 53 -16.47 -6.79 0.58
C GLU A 53 -16.11 -7.46 1.92
N ASP A 54 -16.92 -8.44 2.36
CA ASP A 54 -16.61 -9.22 3.56
C ASP A 54 -15.25 -9.93 3.42
N GLY A 55 -14.40 -9.81 4.43
CA GLY A 55 -13.05 -10.36 4.40
C GLY A 55 -12.01 -9.46 3.72
N TYR A 56 -12.37 -8.27 3.25
CA TYR A 56 -11.41 -7.37 2.60
C TYR A 56 -10.30 -6.93 3.56
N VAL A 57 -9.03 -7.02 3.11
CA VAL A 57 -7.84 -6.67 3.90
C VAL A 57 -7.57 -5.17 3.82
N VAL A 58 -7.50 -4.50 4.98
CA VAL A 58 -7.39 -3.03 5.09
C VAL A 58 -5.97 -2.55 5.41
N GLY A 59 -5.78 -1.23 5.46
CA GLY A 59 -4.55 -0.56 5.87
C GLY A 59 -3.62 -0.16 4.73
N HIS A 60 -2.98 1.00 4.86
CA HIS A 60 -2.23 1.62 3.76
C HIS A 60 -0.98 2.36 4.22
N GLU A 61 -0.54 2.09 5.45
CA GLU A 61 0.70 2.63 5.98
C GLU A 61 1.78 1.55 6.26
N PRO A 62 2.14 0.69 5.28
CA PRO A 62 3.07 -0.40 5.53
C PRO A 62 4.53 -0.01 5.29
N MET A 63 5.40 -0.65 6.05
CA MET A 63 6.79 -0.85 5.68
C MET A 63 7.22 -2.30 5.97
N GLY A 64 8.27 -2.76 5.31
CA GLY A 64 8.72 -4.13 5.51
C GLY A 64 10.02 -4.49 4.81
N ILE A 65 10.18 -5.80 4.65
CA ILE A 65 11.31 -6.41 3.97
C ILE A 65 10.80 -7.10 2.70
N VAL A 66 11.47 -6.87 1.57
CA VAL A 66 11.20 -7.60 0.33
C VAL A 66 11.41 -9.10 0.54
N GLU A 67 10.36 -9.90 0.36
CA GLU A 67 10.37 -11.35 0.55
C GLU A 67 10.56 -12.09 -0.79
N GLU A 68 9.90 -11.59 -1.84
CA GLU A 68 9.90 -12.11 -3.20
C GLU A 68 9.73 -10.97 -4.22
N VAL A 69 10.30 -11.11 -5.42
CA VAL A 69 10.16 -10.15 -6.52
C VAL A 69 9.76 -10.87 -7.80
N GLY A 70 8.94 -10.21 -8.63
CA GLY A 70 8.59 -10.67 -9.96
C GLY A 70 9.77 -10.59 -10.94
N SER A 71 9.65 -11.28 -12.07
CA SER A 71 10.75 -11.45 -13.04
C SER A 71 11.17 -10.19 -13.80
N GLN A 72 10.38 -9.12 -13.73
CA GLN A 72 10.68 -7.82 -14.34
C GLN A 72 11.04 -6.72 -13.33
N VAL A 73 11.06 -7.01 -12.04
CA VAL A 73 11.58 -6.11 -11.00
C VAL A 73 13.10 -6.04 -11.10
N ARG A 74 13.67 -4.82 -11.11
CA ARG A 74 15.09 -4.58 -11.37
C ARG A 74 15.82 -3.87 -10.23
N ASN A 75 15.10 -3.06 -9.46
CA ASN A 75 15.68 -2.17 -8.45
C ASN A 75 15.57 -2.75 -7.04
N LEU A 76 14.73 -3.76 -6.83
CA LEU A 76 14.54 -4.43 -5.55
C LEU A 76 15.11 -5.85 -5.56
N LYS A 77 15.56 -6.31 -4.39
CA LYS A 77 15.92 -7.71 -4.14
C LYS A 77 15.44 -8.15 -2.76
N LYS A 78 15.29 -9.47 -2.60
CA LYS A 78 14.97 -10.09 -1.30
C LYS A 78 15.92 -9.58 -0.21
N GLY A 79 15.35 -9.19 0.92
CA GLY A 79 16.07 -8.64 2.07
C GLY A 79 16.20 -7.11 2.07
N ASP A 80 15.88 -6.41 0.98
CA ASP A 80 15.82 -4.95 0.99
C ASP A 80 14.72 -4.49 1.95
N ARG A 81 15.05 -3.48 2.76
CA ARG A 81 14.11 -2.80 3.64
C ARG A 81 13.43 -1.69 2.86
N VAL A 82 12.10 -1.67 2.83
CA VAL A 82 11.33 -0.75 2.00
C VAL A 82 10.18 -0.12 2.77
N VAL A 83 9.91 1.15 2.49
CA VAL A 83 8.65 1.82 2.84
C VAL A 83 7.80 1.93 1.57
N ILE A 84 6.50 1.70 1.71
CA ILE A 84 5.56 1.65 0.59
C ILE A 84 4.57 2.80 0.77
N PRO A 85 4.56 3.82 -0.11
CA PRO A 85 3.54 4.85 -0.10
C PRO A 85 2.14 4.27 -0.27
N PHE A 86 1.15 4.93 0.32
CA PHE A 86 -0.24 4.47 0.31
C PHE A 86 -0.87 4.42 -1.10
N ASN A 87 -0.40 5.28 -2.01
CA ASN A 87 -0.82 5.34 -3.41
C ASN A 87 0.04 4.44 -4.31
N ILE A 88 -0.58 3.87 -5.34
CA ILE A 88 0.09 2.95 -6.26
C ILE A 88 0.42 3.69 -7.56
N GLY A 89 1.69 3.73 -7.94
CA GLY A 89 2.17 4.42 -9.14
C GLY A 89 2.80 3.45 -10.14
N CYS A 90 2.52 3.62 -11.44
CA CYS A 90 3.15 2.79 -12.48
C CYS A 90 4.50 3.33 -12.96
N GLY A 91 4.81 4.60 -12.68
CA GLY A 91 6.05 5.26 -13.11
C GLY A 91 6.13 5.65 -14.58
N HIS A 92 5.11 5.35 -15.39
CA HIS A 92 5.19 5.56 -16.84
C HIS A 92 3.96 6.18 -17.51
N CYS A 93 2.83 6.35 -16.81
CA CYS A 93 1.70 7.11 -17.36
C CYS A 93 1.94 8.62 -17.27
N HIS A 94 1.07 9.40 -17.90
CA HIS A 94 1.16 10.87 -17.88
C HIS A 94 1.29 11.39 -16.46
N PHE A 95 0.42 10.96 -15.55
CA PHE A 95 0.41 11.43 -14.18
C PHE A 95 1.68 11.06 -13.40
N CYS A 96 2.15 9.82 -13.51
CA CYS A 96 3.39 9.40 -12.84
C CYS A 96 4.64 10.14 -13.37
N GLN A 97 4.67 10.49 -14.66
CA GLN A 97 5.80 11.23 -15.24
C GLN A 97 5.78 12.73 -14.89
N HIS A 98 4.70 13.22 -14.30
CA HIS A 98 4.51 14.62 -13.91
C HIS A 98 4.26 14.76 -12.40
N GLU A 99 4.77 13.82 -11.58
CA GLU A 99 4.71 13.90 -10.11
C GLU A 99 3.27 13.97 -9.56
N MET A 100 2.34 13.31 -10.26
CA MET A 100 0.93 13.21 -9.90
C MET A 100 0.53 11.75 -9.65
N GLU A 101 1.36 10.99 -8.92
CA GLU A 101 1.23 9.54 -8.74
C GLU A 101 -0.11 9.11 -8.13
N SER A 102 -0.77 9.99 -7.37
CA SER A 102 -2.12 9.77 -6.82
C SER A 102 -3.22 9.65 -7.89
N GLN A 103 -2.92 9.99 -9.14
CA GLN A 103 -3.82 9.94 -10.30
C GLN A 103 -3.35 8.91 -11.34
N CYS A 104 -2.58 7.90 -10.94
CA CYS A 104 -2.02 6.92 -11.87
C CYS A 104 -3.09 6.13 -12.67
N ASP A 105 -3.10 6.30 -14.00
CA ASP A 105 -4.00 5.59 -14.94
C ASP A 105 -3.97 4.06 -14.87
N ASN A 106 -2.83 3.47 -14.52
CA ASN A 106 -2.63 2.00 -14.60
C ASN A 106 -2.77 1.31 -13.24
N SER A 107 -3.00 2.07 -12.18
CA SER A 107 -3.08 1.55 -10.82
C SER A 107 -4.47 1.05 -10.45
N SER A 108 -5.48 1.32 -11.28
CA SER A 108 -6.85 0.88 -11.07
C SER A 108 -7.61 0.89 -12.38
N THR A 109 -8.43 -0.13 -12.62
CA THR A 109 -9.23 -0.28 -13.85
C THR A 109 -10.63 0.34 -13.74
N GLU A 110 -11.11 0.61 -12.53
CA GLU A 110 -12.52 0.95 -12.25
C GLU A 110 -12.72 2.33 -11.59
N SER A 111 -11.64 3.09 -11.37
CA SER A 111 -11.69 4.32 -10.56
C SER A 111 -11.53 5.60 -11.38
N LEU A 112 -12.10 6.68 -10.85
CA LEU A 112 -11.88 8.04 -11.33
C LEU A 112 -10.51 8.62 -10.89
N TYR A 113 -9.78 7.90 -10.02
CA TYR A 113 -8.53 8.32 -9.37
C TYR A 113 -7.50 7.19 -9.41
N GLY A 114 -6.27 7.41 -8.92
CA GLY A 114 -5.30 6.33 -8.75
C GLY A 114 -5.74 5.28 -7.72
N GLY A 115 -5.09 4.12 -7.79
CA GLY A 115 -5.27 3.01 -6.87
C GLY A 115 -4.60 3.26 -5.53
N LEU A 116 -5.23 2.77 -4.47
CA LEU A 116 -4.75 2.88 -3.09
C LEU A 116 -4.79 1.49 -2.44
N PHE A 117 -3.82 1.17 -1.60
CA PHE A 117 -3.85 -0.05 -0.81
C PHE A 117 -5.01 -0.01 0.21
N GLY A 118 -5.77 -1.08 0.37
CA GLY A 118 -6.74 -1.21 1.46
C GLY A 118 -7.98 -0.32 1.39
N PHE A 119 -8.31 0.31 0.25
CA PHE A 119 -9.46 1.24 0.11
C PHE A 119 -10.65 0.72 -0.72
N GLY A 120 -10.61 -0.53 -1.15
CA GLY A 120 -11.73 -1.19 -1.83
C GLY A 120 -11.84 -0.88 -3.31
N LYS A 121 -12.99 -1.27 -3.89
CA LYS A 121 -13.19 -1.36 -5.34
C LYS A 121 -13.15 -0.03 -6.10
N LEU A 122 -13.45 1.09 -5.44
CA LEU A 122 -13.37 2.42 -6.06
C LEU A 122 -11.93 2.95 -6.15
N ASN A 123 -10.95 2.23 -5.60
CA ASN A 123 -9.53 2.60 -5.57
C ASN A 123 -8.64 1.42 -6.02
N GLY A 124 -9.08 0.67 -7.03
CA GLY A 124 -8.31 -0.41 -7.64
C GLY A 124 -8.37 -1.75 -6.92
N ASN A 125 -9.08 -1.83 -5.79
CA ASN A 125 -9.32 -3.07 -5.04
C ASN A 125 -8.05 -3.81 -4.58
N HIS A 126 -6.96 -3.07 -4.34
CA HIS A 126 -5.70 -3.65 -3.85
C HIS A 126 -5.78 -3.93 -2.36
N TRP A 127 -5.41 -5.12 -1.90
CA TRP A 127 -5.40 -5.44 -0.47
C TRP A 127 -4.42 -4.58 0.31
N GLY A 128 -4.76 -4.29 1.56
CA GLY A 128 -4.00 -3.43 2.43
C GLY A 128 -2.84 -4.10 3.19
N GLY A 129 -2.05 -3.25 3.83
CA GLY A 129 -0.82 -3.60 4.57
C GLY A 129 -1.00 -3.86 6.06
N GLN A 130 -2.22 -3.88 6.62
CA GLN A 130 -2.46 -4.39 7.97
C GLN A 130 -2.51 -5.93 7.96
N ALA A 131 -1.40 -6.54 7.52
CA ALA A 131 -1.24 -7.97 7.29
C ALA A 131 0.23 -8.40 7.49
N GLU A 132 0.51 -9.71 7.53
CA GLU A 132 1.91 -10.20 7.61
C GLU A 132 2.66 -10.03 6.28
N PHE A 133 1.96 -10.04 5.14
CA PHE A 133 2.53 -9.82 3.81
C PHE A 133 1.65 -8.90 2.96
N LEU A 134 2.26 -8.20 2.02
CA LEU A 134 1.60 -7.32 1.07
C LEU A 134 2.15 -7.56 -0.34
N ARG A 135 1.27 -7.67 -1.34
CA ARG A 135 1.63 -7.58 -2.75
C ARG A 135 1.69 -6.12 -3.16
N VAL A 136 2.82 -5.70 -3.72
CA VAL A 136 3.04 -4.33 -4.21
C VAL A 136 3.18 -4.37 -5.73
N PRO A 137 2.18 -3.86 -6.49
CA PRO A 137 2.29 -3.69 -7.94
C PRO A 137 3.30 -2.62 -8.32
N PHE A 138 3.87 -2.74 -9.53
CA PHE A 138 4.86 -1.78 -10.05
C PHE A 138 5.99 -1.51 -9.04
N ALA A 139 6.52 -2.59 -8.47
CA ALA A 139 7.29 -2.53 -7.24
C ALA A 139 8.54 -1.64 -7.32
N ASP A 140 9.20 -1.61 -8.48
CA ASP A 140 10.36 -0.74 -8.73
C ASP A 140 10.07 0.75 -8.57
N PHE A 141 8.82 1.18 -8.81
CA PHE A 141 8.40 2.58 -8.70
C PHE A 141 7.69 2.84 -7.37
N THR A 142 6.83 1.92 -6.94
CA THR A 142 6.03 2.09 -5.72
C THR A 142 6.84 1.87 -4.44
N SER A 143 8.01 1.21 -4.49
CA SER A 143 8.77 0.90 -3.27
C SER A 143 9.98 1.81 -3.08
N PHE A 144 10.12 2.38 -1.89
CA PHE A 144 11.27 3.21 -1.53
C PHE A 144 12.21 2.42 -0.61
N ILE A 145 13.41 2.13 -1.10
CA ILE A 145 14.46 1.47 -0.29
C ILE A 145 14.85 2.39 0.84
N VAL A 146 14.79 1.87 2.06
CA VAL A 146 15.26 2.54 3.26
C VAL A 146 16.76 2.31 3.36
N PRO A 147 17.60 3.36 3.33
CA PRO A 147 19.04 3.22 3.48
C PRO A 147 19.40 2.56 4.81
N GLU A 148 20.57 1.92 4.85
CA GLU A 148 21.11 1.35 6.08
C GLU A 148 21.16 2.44 7.15
N SER A 149 20.40 2.22 8.22
CA SER A 149 20.19 3.22 9.27
C SER A 149 19.79 2.54 10.57
N SER A 150 20.02 3.23 11.68
CA SER A 150 19.57 2.83 13.02
C SER A 150 18.14 3.29 13.34
N ILE A 151 17.45 3.91 12.38
CA ILE A 151 16.06 4.36 12.56
C ILE A 151 15.15 3.13 12.54
N PRO A 152 14.40 2.86 13.62
CA PRO A 152 13.54 1.69 13.71
C PRO A 152 12.32 1.82 12.77
N ASP A 153 11.76 0.68 12.39
CA ASP A 153 10.65 0.56 11.42
C ASP A 153 9.43 1.41 11.83
N GLU A 154 9.12 1.47 13.12
CA GLU A 154 7.97 2.22 13.66
C GLU A 154 8.09 3.75 13.46
N LYS A 155 9.29 4.24 13.15
CA LYS A 155 9.53 5.65 12.80
C LYS A 155 9.60 5.88 11.30
N VAL A 156 10.14 4.92 10.57
CA VAL A 156 10.24 5.01 9.10
C VAL A 156 8.86 4.88 8.46
N LEU A 157 7.97 4.08 9.03
CA LEU A 157 6.64 3.83 8.46
C LEU A 157 5.87 5.13 8.19
N PHE A 158 6.07 6.21 8.95
CA PHE A 158 5.33 7.47 8.71
C PHE A 158 5.61 8.09 7.33
N LEU A 159 6.67 7.66 6.64
CA LEU A 159 6.95 8.01 5.24
C LEU A 159 6.01 7.34 4.23
N SER A 160 5.17 6.38 4.64
CA SER A 160 4.16 5.76 3.76
C SER A 160 2.95 6.67 3.52
N ASP A 161 2.64 7.57 4.46
CA ASP A 161 1.46 8.45 4.38
C ASP A 161 1.65 9.76 5.15
N ILE A 162 1.47 9.75 6.47
CA ILE A 162 1.14 10.98 7.20
C ILE A 162 2.22 12.06 7.13
N LEU A 163 3.50 11.68 7.05
CA LEU A 163 4.60 12.65 6.98
C LEU A 163 4.65 13.32 5.58
N PRO A 164 4.70 12.58 4.45
CA PRO A 164 4.51 13.14 3.12
C PRO A 164 3.22 13.94 2.96
N THR A 165 2.09 13.43 3.46
CA THR A 165 0.79 14.12 3.39
C THR A 165 0.83 15.48 4.09
N ALA A 166 1.40 15.54 5.30
CA ALA A 166 1.57 16.80 6.02
C ALA A 166 2.53 17.75 5.30
N TYR A 167 3.63 17.23 4.75
CA TYR A 167 4.61 18.02 4.00
C TYR A 167 3.97 18.63 2.74
N TRP A 168 3.24 17.83 1.96
CA TRP A 168 2.54 18.26 0.75
C TRP A 168 1.47 19.33 1.03
N SER A 169 0.81 19.28 2.19
CA SER A 169 -0.20 20.27 2.58
C SER A 169 0.36 21.66 2.92
N ARG A 170 1.68 21.76 3.12
CA ARG A 170 2.36 23.06 3.26
C ARG A 170 2.41 23.67 1.87
N SER A 171 1.58 24.67 1.61
CA SER A 171 1.79 25.57 0.47
C SER A 171 3.20 26.14 0.58
N GLU A 172 4.05 25.92 -0.42
CA GLU A 172 5.23 26.77 -0.59
C GLU A 172 4.73 28.19 -0.90
N GLU A 173 4.78 29.06 0.11
CA GLU A 173 4.96 30.51 -0.07
C GLU A 173 6.46 30.82 -0.15
#